data_AF-A0A0S8IIX7-F1
#
_entry.id   AF-A0A0S8IIX7-F1
#
_cell.length_a   1.000
_cell.length_b   1.000
_cell.length_c   1.000
_cell.angle_alpha   90.00
_cell.angle_beta   90.00
_cell.angle_gamma   90.00
#
_symmetry.space_group_name_H-M   'P 1'
#
loop_
_entity.id
_entity.type
_entity.pdbx_description
1 polymer ?
#
loop_
_entity_poly.entity_id
_entity_poly.type
_entity_poly.pdbx_seq_one_letter_code
_entity_poly.pdbx_strand_id
1 'polypeptide(L)'
;MKTNKYQRRFYRDWVGAKDLFRAHIVAGESDLLIFTDKPLDRSFIEKRLRLYRFAIEAYIQKDRRFATALKPLEVEITAPKIIKAMAFYAKRARVGPMATVAGAIAQFLGQDLLKKNYKNVIIENGGDLFLKTTKMRLIGIYAGRSKIWNKLRLKIRPSDTPLGLCTSSGVLGHSLSFGNADSVTVLSRNACLADAVATTACNLVKTKKDLKKALRFIRSIRGVLGVVIFIKNNLMSWGRVQLDAQN
;
A
#
# COMPACT_ATOMS: atom_id res chain seq x y z
N MET A 1 6.54 -20.07 -12.54
CA MET A 1 6.87 -19.29 -11.33
C MET A 1 7.61 -18.03 -11.76
N LYS A 2 7.11 -16.82 -11.42
CA LYS A 2 7.90 -15.59 -11.63
C LYS A 2 9.13 -15.67 -10.72
N THR A 3 10.32 -15.53 -11.30
CA THR A 3 11.61 -15.69 -10.62
C THR A 3 11.75 -14.72 -9.45
N ASN A 4 12.24 -15.24 -8.32
CA ASN A 4 12.47 -14.51 -7.06
C ASN A 4 13.73 -13.62 -7.13
N LYS A 5 13.97 -12.97 -8.28
CA LYS A 5 15.07 -12.01 -8.46
C LYS A 5 14.66 -10.66 -7.86
N TYR A 6 15.55 -10.06 -7.07
CA TYR A 6 15.42 -8.69 -6.59
C TYR A 6 15.12 -7.74 -7.77
N GLN A 7 13.97 -7.07 -7.73
CA GLN A 7 13.64 -6.02 -8.70
C GLN A 7 14.06 -4.66 -8.10
N ARG A 8 14.99 -3.98 -8.78
CA ARG A 8 15.42 -2.63 -8.40
C ARG A 8 14.20 -1.70 -8.33
N ARG A 9 14.02 -1.05 -7.18
CA ARG A 9 12.97 -0.05 -6.93
C ARG A 9 13.38 1.33 -7.47
N PHE A 10 13.50 1.43 -8.80
CA PHE A 10 13.99 2.63 -9.51
C PHE A 10 13.21 3.91 -9.16
N TYR A 11 11.93 3.80 -8.79
CA TYR A 11 11.11 4.95 -8.39
C TYR A 11 11.59 5.65 -7.11
N ARG A 12 12.41 4.97 -6.29
CA ARG A 12 13.04 5.60 -5.10
C ARG A 12 14.07 6.67 -5.48
N ASP A 13 14.54 6.67 -6.73
CA ASP A 13 15.45 7.68 -7.27
C ASP A 13 14.72 9.00 -7.56
N TRP A 14 13.38 9.01 -7.60
CA TRP A 14 12.57 10.20 -7.82
C TRP A 14 12.30 11.03 -6.57
N VAL A 15 12.77 10.57 -5.40
CA VAL A 15 12.42 11.19 -4.13
C VAL A 15 13.19 12.51 -3.91
N GLY A 16 12.45 13.61 -3.87
CA GLY A 16 12.97 14.96 -3.57
C GLY A 16 12.69 15.48 -2.16
N ALA A 17 12.35 14.61 -1.19
CA ALA A 17 11.95 14.99 0.17
C ALA A 17 13.14 15.44 1.05
N LYS A 18 13.79 16.55 0.67
CA LYS A 18 14.98 17.09 1.36
C LYS A 18 14.70 17.60 2.78
N ASP A 19 13.44 17.86 3.12
CA ASP A 19 13.01 18.34 4.44
C ASP A 19 12.76 17.22 5.47
N LEU A 20 13.00 15.95 5.11
CA LEU A 20 12.76 14.80 5.97
C LEU A 20 14.01 13.93 6.10
N PHE A 21 14.21 13.35 7.28
CA PHE A 21 15.20 12.31 7.50
C PHE A 21 14.76 11.02 6.81
N ARG A 22 15.68 10.39 6.09
CA ARG A 22 15.46 9.18 5.30
C ARG A 22 16.17 7.98 5.92
N ALA A 23 15.50 6.83 5.99
CA ALA A 23 16.14 5.55 6.22
C ALA A 23 15.62 4.47 5.28
N HIS A 24 16.50 3.55 4.94
CA HIS A 24 16.17 2.30 4.26
C HIS A 24 16.42 1.16 5.25
N ILE A 25 15.37 0.36 5.52
CA ILE A 25 15.41 -0.72 6.51
C ILE A 25 14.82 -1.98 5.86
N VAL A 26 15.57 -3.07 5.94
CA VAL A 26 15.19 -4.37 5.36
C VAL A 26 15.16 -5.43 6.44
N ALA A 27 14.12 -6.25 6.45
CA ALA A 27 14.02 -7.46 7.26
C ALA A 27 13.26 -8.53 6.48
N GLY A 28 13.94 -9.64 6.14
CA GLY A 28 13.41 -10.66 5.23
C GLY A 28 12.98 -10.06 3.89
N GLU A 29 11.76 -10.35 3.45
CA GLU A 29 11.17 -9.78 2.22
C GLU A 29 10.62 -8.36 2.39
N SER A 30 10.58 -7.84 3.62
CA SER A 30 10.10 -6.47 3.88
C SER A 30 11.25 -5.49 3.66
N ASP A 31 11.06 -4.59 2.70
CA ASP A 31 12.05 -3.57 2.32
C ASP A 31 11.35 -2.21 2.36
N LEU A 32 11.67 -1.44 3.41
CA LEU A 32 11.00 -0.20 3.77
C LEU A 32 11.86 1.02 3.45
N LEU A 33 11.25 2.01 2.80
CA LEU A 33 11.80 3.36 2.73
C LEU A 33 10.98 4.28 3.62
N ILE A 34 11.65 4.90 4.59
CA ILE A 34 11.00 5.63 5.68
C ILE A 34 11.47 7.08 5.69
N PHE A 35 10.53 8.00 5.82
CA PHE A 35 10.78 9.43 5.96
C PHE A 35 10.14 9.97 7.23
N THR A 36 10.88 10.81 7.96
CA THR A 36 10.44 11.38 9.24
C THR A 36 10.91 12.82 9.45
N ASP A 37 10.25 13.56 10.34
CA ASP A 37 10.58 14.96 10.66
C ASP A 37 11.72 15.16 11.66
N LYS A 38 12.18 14.08 12.29
CA LYS A 38 13.33 14.07 13.21
C LYS A 38 14.17 12.81 12.97
N PRO A 39 15.40 12.72 13.49
CA PRO A 39 16.24 11.53 13.31
C PRO A 39 15.50 10.22 13.66
N LEU A 40 15.75 9.19 12.85
CA LEU A 40 15.09 7.89 13.02
C LEU A 40 15.74 7.10 14.14
N ASP A 41 14.93 6.62 15.09
CA ASP A 41 15.32 5.55 16.01
C ASP A 41 15.35 4.22 15.26
N ARG A 42 16.46 3.94 14.57
CA ARG A 42 16.64 2.75 13.73
C ARG A 42 16.41 1.46 14.51
N SER A 43 16.95 1.37 15.73
CA SER A 43 16.82 0.19 16.59
C SER A 43 15.35 -0.08 16.92
N PHE A 44 14.59 0.95 17.28
CA PHE A 44 13.15 0.82 17.51
C PHE A 44 12.41 0.36 16.25
N ILE A 45 12.68 0.97 15.09
CA ILE A 45 12.00 0.62 13.84
C ILE A 45 12.27 -0.83 13.45
N GLU A 46 13.53 -1.26 13.50
CA GLU A 46 13.91 -2.64 13.20
C GLU A 46 13.26 -3.63 14.15
N LYS A 47 13.26 -3.33 15.47
CA LYS A 47 12.60 -4.18 16.47
C LYS A 47 11.10 -4.32 16.18
N ARG A 48 10.42 -3.24 15.83
CA ARG A 48 8.99 -3.27 15.49
C ARG A 48 8.72 -4.02 14.18
N LEU A 49 9.53 -3.80 13.16
CA LEU A 49 9.42 -4.54 11.90
C LEU A 49 9.59 -6.04 12.11
N ARG A 50 10.63 -6.46 12.83
CA ARG A 50 10.87 -7.87 13.17
C ARG A 50 9.71 -8.46 13.98
N LEU A 51 9.16 -7.72 14.94
CA LEU A 51 7.99 -8.16 15.71
C LEU A 51 6.76 -8.43 14.82
N TYR A 52 6.47 -7.53 13.88
CA TYR A 52 5.34 -7.72 12.96
C TYR A 52 5.53 -8.89 12.02
N ARG A 53 6.73 -9.03 11.47
CA ARG A 53 7.08 -10.19 10.63
C ARG A 53 6.97 -11.49 11.39
N PHE A 54 7.55 -11.55 12.59
CA PHE A 54 7.46 -12.73 13.45
C PHE A 54 6.00 -13.10 13.74
N ALA A 55 5.15 -12.12 14.05
CA ALA A 55 3.72 -12.39 14.28
C ALA A 55 3.03 -12.99 13.03
N ILE A 56 3.39 -12.53 11.84
CA ILE A 56 2.88 -13.06 10.56
C ILE A 56 3.41 -14.47 10.28
N GLU A 57 4.72 -14.66 10.38
CA GLU A 57 5.38 -15.94 10.13
C GLU A 57 4.92 -17.02 11.11
N ALA A 58 4.85 -16.71 12.41
CA ALA A 58 4.36 -17.62 13.44
C ALA A 58 2.88 -17.98 13.20
N TYR A 59 2.06 -17.03 12.78
CA TYR A 59 0.65 -17.32 12.45
C TYR A 59 0.52 -18.20 11.20
N ILE A 60 1.36 -17.98 10.18
CA ILE A 60 1.42 -18.85 8.99
C ILE A 60 1.86 -20.26 9.37
N GLN A 61 2.81 -20.41 10.30
CA GLN A 61 3.23 -21.73 10.79
C GLN A 61 2.10 -22.44 11.52
N LYS A 62 1.32 -21.70 12.32
CA LYS A 62 0.13 -22.20 13.02
C LYS A 62 -1.00 -22.59 12.05
N ASP A 63 -1.30 -21.75 11.07
CA ASP A 63 -2.32 -21.98 10.06
C ASP A 63 -1.80 -21.61 8.66
N ARG A 64 -1.39 -22.64 7.92
CA ARG A 64 -0.83 -22.52 6.57
C ARG A 64 -1.81 -21.88 5.58
N ARG A 65 -3.12 -21.96 5.83
CA ARG A 65 -4.14 -21.32 4.99
C ARG A 65 -3.99 -19.81 4.98
N PHE A 66 -3.46 -19.21 6.05
CA PHE A 66 -3.24 -17.77 6.10
C PHE A 66 -2.32 -17.28 4.98
N ALA A 67 -1.31 -18.07 4.62
CA ALA A 67 -0.38 -17.74 3.54
C ALA A 67 -0.97 -17.91 2.14
N THR A 68 -1.85 -18.89 1.95
CA THR A 68 -2.28 -19.35 0.61
C THR A 68 -3.71 -18.98 0.24
N ALA A 69 -4.53 -18.56 1.21
CA ALA A 69 -5.90 -18.15 0.93
C ALA A 69 -5.94 -17.01 -0.09
N LEU A 70 -6.73 -17.19 -1.14
CA LEU A 70 -7.09 -16.12 -2.09
C LEU A 70 -8.46 -15.50 -1.78
N LYS A 71 -9.17 -16.07 -0.80
CA LYS A 71 -10.48 -15.65 -0.31
C LYS A 71 -10.36 -15.26 1.17
N PRO A 72 -11.33 -14.51 1.71
CA PRO A 72 -11.36 -14.17 3.12
C PRO A 72 -11.15 -15.39 4.02
N LEU A 73 -10.30 -15.23 5.03
CA LEU A 73 -10.03 -16.24 6.05
C LEU A 73 -10.29 -15.61 7.42
N GLU A 74 -11.10 -16.28 8.23
CA GLU A 74 -11.36 -15.84 9.59
C GLU A 74 -10.22 -16.28 10.51
N VAL A 75 -9.96 -15.49 11.55
CA VAL A 75 -8.88 -15.71 12.51
C VAL A 75 -9.45 -15.61 13.91
N GLU A 76 -8.85 -16.33 14.86
CA GLU A 76 -9.31 -16.35 16.24
C GLU A 76 -9.18 -14.98 16.92
N ILE A 77 -10.02 -14.73 17.93
CA ILE A 77 -10.05 -13.44 18.64
C ILE A 77 -8.73 -13.12 19.37
N THR A 78 -7.99 -14.15 19.76
CA THR A 78 -6.68 -14.07 20.42
C THR A 78 -5.52 -13.87 19.44
N ALA A 79 -5.77 -13.90 18.13
CA ALA A 79 -4.75 -13.68 17.12
C ALA A 79 -4.07 -12.30 17.31
N PRO A 80 -2.78 -12.16 16.94
CA PRO A 80 -2.08 -10.89 17.02
C PRO A 80 -2.81 -9.76 16.30
N LYS A 81 -2.67 -8.51 16.79
CA LYS A 81 -3.41 -7.36 16.24
C LYS A 81 -3.21 -7.17 14.73
N ILE A 82 -2.00 -7.40 14.21
CA ILE A 82 -1.72 -7.30 12.78
C ILE A 82 -2.45 -8.37 11.96
N ILE A 83 -2.51 -9.61 12.47
CA ILE A 83 -3.25 -10.72 11.85
C ILE A 83 -4.73 -10.40 11.77
N LYS A 84 -5.32 -9.94 12.87
CA LYS A 84 -6.74 -9.53 12.92
C LYS A 84 -7.04 -8.41 11.94
N ALA A 85 -6.16 -7.40 11.84
CA ALA A 85 -6.33 -6.31 10.90
C ALA A 85 -6.28 -6.79 9.44
N MET A 86 -5.29 -7.63 9.11
CA MET A 86 -5.15 -8.23 7.77
C MET A 86 -6.39 -9.03 7.39
N ALA A 87 -6.84 -9.94 8.26
CA ALA A 87 -8.03 -10.76 8.03
C ALA A 87 -9.30 -9.90 7.88
N PHE A 88 -9.48 -8.91 8.76
CA PHE A 88 -10.64 -8.03 8.74
C PHE A 88 -10.74 -7.23 7.43
N TYR A 89 -9.65 -6.58 6.99
CA TYR A 89 -9.68 -5.77 5.77
C TYR A 89 -9.68 -6.61 4.50
N ALA A 90 -9.02 -7.78 4.51
CA ALA A 90 -9.11 -8.74 3.42
C ALA A 90 -10.56 -9.25 3.23
N LYS A 91 -11.29 -9.54 4.31
CA LYS A 91 -12.71 -9.91 4.27
C LYS A 91 -13.56 -8.86 3.58
N ARG A 92 -13.37 -7.59 3.93
CA ARG A 92 -14.10 -6.46 3.33
C ARG A 92 -13.81 -6.31 1.83
N ALA A 93 -12.57 -6.58 1.42
CA ALA A 93 -12.18 -6.51 0.02
C ALA A 93 -12.36 -7.82 -0.76
N ARG A 94 -12.82 -8.91 -0.13
CA ARG A 94 -13.02 -10.24 -0.75
C ARG A 94 -11.72 -10.87 -1.31
N VAL A 95 -10.61 -10.67 -0.61
CA VAL A 95 -9.30 -11.30 -0.90
C VAL A 95 -8.82 -12.06 0.33
N GLY A 96 -7.72 -12.81 0.19
CA GLY A 96 -7.05 -13.42 1.33
C GLY A 96 -6.18 -12.45 2.14
N PRO A 97 -5.88 -12.77 3.41
CA PRO A 97 -5.18 -11.87 4.33
C PRO A 97 -3.81 -11.38 3.82
N MET A 98 -3.05 -12.24 3.14
CA MET A 98 -1.72 -11.87 2.62
C MET A 98 -1.74 -10.79 1.53
N ALA A 99 -2.89 -10.56 0.89
CA ALA A 99 -3.05 -9.44 -0.04
C ALA A 99 -3.04 -8.06 0.64
N THR A 100 -2.83 -8.00 1.95
CA THR A 100 -2.87 -6.78 2.75
C THR A 100 -1.58 -6.55 3.56
N VAL A 101 -0.60 -7.44 3.39
CA VAL A 101 0.58 -7.55 4.26
C VAL A 101 1.46 -6.30 4.21
N ALA A 102 1.65 -5.73 3.02
CA ALA A 102 2.55 -4.60 2.84
C ALA A 102 1.92 -3.32 3.43
N GLY A 103 0.65 -3.09 3.13
CA GLY A 103 -0.14 -2.01 3.73
C GLY A 103 -0.30 -2.17 5.25
N ALA A 104 -0.45 -3.40 5.76
CA ALA A 104 -0.53 -3.67 7.20
C ALA A 104 0.77 -3.31 7.92
N ILE A 105 1.93 -3.75 7.40
CA ILE A 105 3.23 -3.42 7.99
C ILE A 105 3.46 -1.90 8.00
N ALA A 106 3.21 -1.23 6.87
CA ALA A 106 3.32 0.22 6.78
C ALA A 106 2.38 0.94 7.75
N GLN A 107 1.13 0.48 7.85
CA GLN A 107 0.12 1.05 8.76
C GLN A 107 0.54 0.95 10.23
N PHE A 108 0.98 -0.23 10.65
CA PHE A 108 1.28 -0.53 12.05
C PHE A 108 2.56 0.18 12.50
N LEU A 109 3.63 0.10 11.71
CA LEU A 109 4.87 0.82 11.99
C LEU A 109 4.65 2.34 11.98
N GLY A 110 3.81 2.84 11.07
CA GLY A 110 3.45 4.25 10.99
C GLY A 110 2.78 4.75 12.26
N GLN A 111 1.80 4.00 12.76
CA GLN A 111 1.12 4.31 14.02
C GLN A 111 2.07 4.30 15.22
N ASP A 112 3.03 3.39 15.26
CA ASP A 112 4.01 3.33 16.34
C ASP A 112 4.96 4.53 16.33
N LEU A 113 5.37 4.99 15.15
CA LEU A 113 6.15 6.22 15.03
C LEU A 113 5.31 7.44 15.45
N LEU A 114 4.02 7.50 15.11
CA LEU A 114 3.16 8.58 15.61
C LEU A 114 3.08 8.59 17.15
N LYS A 115 3.02 7.41 17.80
CA LYS A 115 3.08 7.29 19.27
C LYS A 115 4.43 7.67 19.87
N LYS A 116 5.49 7.72 19.06
CA LYS A 116 6.83 8.23 19.41
C LYS A 116 6.98 9.72 19.07
N ASN A 117 5.87 10.43 18.90
CA ASN A 117 5.79 11.87 18.65
C ASN A 117 6.52 12.32 17.37
N TYR A 118 6.52 11.48 16.33
CA TYR A 118 6.86 11.93 14.98
C TYR A 118 5.65 12.64 14.37
N LYS A 119 5.83 13.85 13.82
CA LYS A 119 4.72 14.64 13.24
C LYS A 119 4.58 14.39 11.74
N ASN A 120 5.69 14.04 11.07
CA ASN A 120 5.69 13.61 9.68
C ASN A 120 6.24 12.19 9.61
N VAL A 121 5.48 11.27 9.04
CA VAL A 121 5.86 9.86 8.88
C VAL A 121 5.39 9.41 7.51
N ILE A 122 6.32 8.96 6.68
CA ILE A 122 6.02 8.30 5.41
C ILE A 122 6.71 6.95 5.44
N ILE A 123 5.95 5.87 5.28
CA ILE A 123 6.48 4.51 5.20
C ILE A 123 6.05 3.94 3.88
N GLU A 124 7.02 3.71 2.98
CA GLU A 124 6.84 2.98 1.74
C GLU A 124 7.28 1.54 1.94
N ASN A 125 6.38 0.61 1.65
CA ASN A 125 6.63 -0.82 1.56
C ASN A 125 6.22 -1.31 0.17
N GLY A 126 7.05 -1.05 -0.83
CA GLY A 126 6.76 -1.38 -2.23
C GLY A 126 5.79 -0.38 -2.83
N GLY A 127 4.63 -0.86 -3.28
CA GLY A 127 3.56 -0.02 -3.82
C GLY A 127 2.68 0.62 -2.74
N ASP A 128 2.94 0.32 -1.46
CA ASP A 128 2.04 0.59 -0.35
C ASP A 128 2.63 1.59 0.62
N LEU A 129 1.88 2.68 0.85
CA LEU A 129 2.31 3.78 1.67
C LEU A 129 1.38 4.00 2.85
N PHE A 130 1.97 4.25 4.02
CA PHE A 130 1.35 5.00 5.10
C PHE A 130 1.95 6.40 5.16
N LEU A 131 1.10 7.42 5.29
CA LEU A 131 1.49 8.83 5.24
C LEU A 131 0.77 9.65 6.32
N LYS A 132 1.53 10.28 7.22
CA LYS A 132 1.13 11.44 8.02
C LYS A 132 2.06 12.60 7.69
N THR A 133 1.50 13.77 7.41
CA THR A 133 2.31 14.96 7.12
C THR A 133 1.68 16.21 7.73
N THR A 134 2.50 17.23 7.91
CA THR A 134 2.19 18.60 8.32
C THR A 134 2.33 19.60 7.17
N LYS A 135 2.98 19.19 6.07
CA LYS A 135 3.11 19.95 4.82
C LYS A 135 2.47 19.21 3.66
N MET A 136 2.08 19.93 2.61
CA MET A 136 1.61 19.33 1.37
C MET A 136 2.70 18.43 0.77
N ARG A 137 2.33 17.25 0.28
CA ARG A 137 3.24 16.29 -0.37
C ARG A 137 2.74 15.95 -1.76
N LEU A 138 3.66 15.84 -2.71
CA LEU A 138 3.40 15.27 -4.03
C LEU A 138 3.89 13.82 -4.03
N ILE A 139 2.98 12.87 -4.22
CA ILE A 139 3.28 11.44 -4.26
C ILE A 139 3.22 10.97 -5.70
N GLY A 140 4.35 10.55 -6.27
CA GLY A 140 4.38 10.00 -7.62
C GLY A 140 3.59 8.70 -7.72
N ILE A 141 2.81 8.53 -8.79
CA ILE A 141 2.22 7.23 -9.14
C ILE A 141 2.97 6.69 -10.35
N TYR A 142 3.45 5.45 -10.24
CA TYR A 142 3.99 4.75 -11.40
C TYR A 142 2.88 4.00 -12.15
N ALA A 143 2.54 4.51 -13.33
CA ALA A 143 1.48 4.00 -14.18
C ALA A 143 1.95 2.95 -15.21
N GLY A 144 3.04 2.24 -14.91
CA GLY A 144 3.61 1.23 -15.79
C GLY A 144 4.41 1.82 -16.97
N ARG A 145 4.33 1.18 -18.14
CA ARG A 145 5.22 1.48 -19.28
C ARG A 145 4.91 2.79 -20.01
N SER A 146 3.77 3.41 -19.74
CA SER A 146 3.37 4.64 -20.42
C SER A 146 4.15 5.85 -19.90
N LYS A 147 5.08 6.35 -20.73
CA LYS A 147 5.91 7.52 -20.40
C LYS A 147 5.10 8.79 -20.13
N ILE A 148 3.91 8.92 -20.73
CA ILE A 148 3.01 10.07 -20.56
C ILE A 148 2.57 10.23 -19.10
N TRP A 149 2.36 9.12 -18.39
CA TRP A 149 1.82 9.12 -17.04
C TRP A 149 2.88 9.10 -15.93
N ASN A 150 4.16 8.90 -16.28
CA ASN A 150 5.25 8.82 -15.29
C ASN A 150 5.53 10.13 -14.56
N LYS A 151 4.98 11.25 -15.04
CA LYS A 151 5.03 12.56 -14.35
C LYS A 151 3.85 12.80 -13.42
N LEU A 152 2.83 11.92 -13.39
CA LEU A 152 1.62 12.16 -12.61
C LEU A 152 1.89 12.00 -11.12
N ARG A 153 1.44 12.99 -10.35
CA ARG A 153 1.56 13.00 -8.90
C ARG A 153 0.20 13.20 -8.25
N LEU A 154 0.04 12.60 -7.07
CA LEU A 154 -1.07 12.90 -6.17
C LEU A 154 -0.67 14.02 -5.22
N LYS A 155 -1.47 15.06 -5.19
CA LYS A 155 -1.35 16.15 -4.22
C LYS A 155 -2.06 15.77 -2.92
N ILE A 156 -1.28 15.55 -1.86
CA ILE A 156 -1.79 15.18 -0.54
C ILE A 156 -1.62 16.34 0.42
N ARG A 157 -2.73 16.82 1.00
CA ARG A 157 -2.70 17.86 2.05
C ARG A 157 -2.52 17.25 3.44
N PRO A 158 -1.99 18.01 4.41
CA PRO A 158 -1.92 17.60 5.80
C PRO A 158 -3.26 17.13 6.39
N SER A 159 -4.35 17.85 6.06
CA SER A 159 -5.72 17.57 6.53
C SER A 159 -6.29 16.24 6.02
N ASP A 160 -5.72 15.70 4.94
CA ASP A 160 -6.13 14.42 4.36
C ASP A 160 -5.42 13.23 5.03
N THR A 161 -4.52 13.49 6.00
CA THR A 161 -3.68 12.47 6.67
C THR A 161 -4.01 12.29 8.15
N PRO A 162 -3.85 11.09 8.76
CA PRO A 162 -3.20 9.89 8.21
C PRO A 162 -3.90 9.27 6.99
N LEU A 163 -3.11 8.85 6.01
CA LEU A 163 -3.58 8.30 4.76
C LEU A 163 -2.78 7.04 4.40
N GLY A 164 -3.49 6.01 3.99
CA GLY A 164 -2.99 4.86 3.26
C GLY A 164 -3.16 5.09 1.75
N LEU A 165 -2.08 4.91 1.00
CA LEU A 165 -2.04 5.02 -0.46
C LEU A 165 -1.35 3.79 -0.99
N CYS A 166 -2.14 2.85 -1.51
CA CYS A 166 -1.67 1.50 -1.84
C CYS A 166 -1.92 1.18 -3.29
N THR A 167 -0.93 0.58 -3.94
CA THR A 167 -0.94 0.36 -5.38
C THR A 167 -0.74 -1.11 -5.71
N SER A 168 -1.73 -1.69 -6.37
CA SER A 168 -1.63 -3.02 -6.96
C SER A 168 -1.47 -2.89 -8.48
N SER A 169 -0.85 -3.89 -9.10
CA SER A 169 -0.55 -3.87 -10.53
C SER A 169 -0.58 -5.31 -11.07
N GLY A 170 -1.19 -5.49 -12.25
CA GLY A 170 -1.21 -6.79 -12.95
C GLY A 170 0.06 -7.04 -13.77
N VAL A 171 0.80 -5.98 -14.09
CA VAL A 171 1.93 -6.01 -15.05
C VAL A 171 3.29 -5.98 -14.34
N LEU A 172 3.36 -5.40 -13.15
CA LEU A 172 4.58 -5.10 -12.38
C LEU A 172 4.40 -5.47 -10.90
N GLY A 173 5.44 -6.03 -10.27
CA GLY A 173 5.47 -6.38 -8.85
C GLY A 173 5.44 -7.89 -8.55
N HIS A 174 5.76 -8.24 -7.29
CA HIS A 174 5.74 -9.61 -6.76
C HIS A 174 4.35 -10.05 -6.25
N SER A 175 3.45 -9.10 -5.99
CA SER A 175 2.09 -9.37 -5.50
C SER A 175 1.25 -10.02 -6.59
N LEU A 176 0.52 -11.07 -6.22
CA LEU A 176 -0.25 -11.89 -7.15
C LEU A 176 -1.55 -11.18 -7.53
N SER A 177 -1.53 -10.50 -8.68
CA SER A 177 -2.71 -9.90 -9.31
C SER A 177 -3.07 -10.65 -10.59
N PHE A 178 -4.36 -10.89 -10.81
CA PHE A 178 -4.95 -11.62 -11.93
C PHE A 178 -5.57 -10.71 -13.00
N GLY A 179 -5.46 -9.39 -12.82
CA GLY A 179 -5.98 -8.39 -13.77
C GLY A 179 -4.94 -7.91 -14.76
N ASN A 180 -5.37 -7.06 -15.69
CA ASN A 180 -4.54 -6.42 -16.71
C ASN A 180 -4.45 -4.89 -16.52
N ALA A 181 -4.90 -4.35 -15.40
CA ALA A 181 -4.62 -2.96 -15.05
C ALA A 181 -3.11 -2.77 -14.90
N ASP A 182 -2.60 -1.68 -15.48
CA ASP A 182 -1.19 -1.31 -15.31
C ASP A 182 -0.92 -0.91 -13.87
N SER A 183 -1.86 -0.19 -13.25
CA SER A 183 -1.88 0.04 -11.81
C SER A 183 -3.26 0.47 -11.31
N VAL A 184 -3.55 0.13 -10.06
CA VAL A 184 -4.69 0.64 -9.29
C VAL A 184 -4.17 1.16 -7.96
N THR A 185 -4.27 2.47 -7.75
CA THR A 185 -3.89 3.14 -6.49
C THR A 185 -5.14 3.53 -5.72
N VAL A 186 -5.28 3.03 -4.49
CA VAL A 186 -6.42 3.29 -3.61
C VAL A 186 -6.00 4.17 -2.45
N LEU A 187 -6.87 5.13 -2.09
CA LEU A 187 -6.71 6.04 -0.97
C LEU A 187 -7.70 5.65 0.15
N SER A 188 -7.22 5.50 1.38
CA SER A 188 -8.02 5.14 2.57
C SER A 188 -7.39 5.73 3.83
N ARG A 189 -8.14 5.96 4.92
CA ARG A 189 -7.51 6.29 6.23
C ARG A 189 -6.71 5.13 6.84
N ASN A 190 -6.82 3.93 6.27
CA ASN A 190 -6.10 2.75 6.69
C ASN A 190 -5.40 2.09 5.49
N ALA A 191 -4.07 1.96 5.54
CA ALA A 191 -3.28 1.40 4.45
C ALA A 191 -3.53 -0.09 4.23
N CYS A 192 -3.85 -0.87 5.28
CA CYS A 192 -4.24 -2.27 5.13
C CYS A 192 -5.55 -2.41 4.32
N LEU A 193 -6.52 -1.51 4.54
CA LEU A 193 -7.73 -1.45 3.70
C LEU A 193 -7.42 -1.01 2.26
N ALA A 194 -6.57 0.00 2.08
CA ALA A 194 -6.20 0.46 0.75
C ALA A 194 -5.54 -0.66 -0.07
N ASP A 195 -4.60 -1.39 0.52
CA ASP A 195 -3.89 -2.53 -0.09
C ASP A 195 -4.86 -3.64 -0.51
N ALA A 196 -5.75 -4.03 0.41
CA ALA A 196 -6.79 -5.02 0.15
C ALA A 196 -7.67 -4.65 -1.05
N VAL A 197 -8.18 -3.41 -1.07
CA VAL A 197 -9.06 -2.92 -2.13
C VAL A 197 -8.31 -2.72 -3.44
N ALA A 198 -7.07 -2.25 -3.40
CA ALA A 198 -6.22 -2.10 -4.57
C ALA A 198 -6.02 -3.45 -5.26
N THR A 199 -5.73 -4.51 -4.49
CA THR A 199 -5.59 -5.87 -5.02
C THR A 199 -6.87 -6.37 -5.68
N THR A 200 -8.03 -6.25 -5.02
CA THR A 200 -9.31 -6.68 -5.62
C THR A 200 -9.67 -5.87 -6.86
N ALA A 201 -9.52 -4.55 -6.80
CA ALA A 201 -9.82 -3.68 -7.92
C ALA A 201 -8.91 -3.97 -9.11
N CYS A 202 -7.62 -4.21 -8.88
CA CYS A 202 -6.70 -4.62 -9.93
C CYS A 202 -7.15 -5.95 -10.56
N ASN A 203 -7.51 -6.95 -9.75
CA ASN A 203 -8.02 -8.25 -10.23
C ASN A 203 -9.30 -8.14 -11.05
N LEU A 204 -10.17 -7.17 -10.74
CA LEU A 204 -11.41 -6.93 -11.46
C LEU A 204 -11.20 -6.30 -12.85
N VAL A 205 -10.11 -5.56 -13.04
CA VAL A 205 -9.86 -4.79 -14.27
C VAL A 205 -9.03 -5.63 -15.24
N LYS A 206 -9.69 -6.28 -16.21
CA LYS A 206 -9.03 -7.02 -17.31
C LYS A 206 -9.05 -6.24 -18.63
N THR A 207 -10.07 -5.43 -18.82
CA THR A 207 -10.30 -4.59 -20.00
C THR A 207 -10.89 -3.24 -19.58
N LYS A 208 -10.97 -2.28 -20.51
CA LYS A 208 -11.63 -0.99 -20.24
C LYS A 208 -13.11 -1.13 -19.83
N LYS A 209 -13.79 -2.19 -20.30
CA LYS A 209 -15.21 -2.44 -19.99
C LYS A 209 -15.43 -2.77 -18.50
N ASP A 210 -14.40 -3.28 -17.83
CA ASP A 210 -14.45 -3.66 -16.42
C ASP A 210 -14.32 -2.47 -15.45
N LEU A 211 -13.90 -1.29 -15.93
CA LEU A 211 -13.70 -0.11 -15.10
C LEU A 211 -14.96 0.28 -14.31
N LYS A 212 -16.13 0.23 -14.95
CA LYS A 212 -17.42 0.52 -14.28
C LYS A 212 -17.72 -0.49 -13.16
N LYS A 213 -17.39 -1.77 -13.36
CA LYS A 213 -17.57 -2.83 -12.36
C LYS A 213 -16.61 -2.63 -11.18
N ALA A 214 -15.33 -2.40 -11.46
CA ALA A 214 -14.32 -2.12 -10.44
C ALA A 214 -14.69 -0.89 -9.62
N LEU A 215 -15.12 0.20 -10.27
CA LEU A 215 -15.52 1.42 -9.58
C LEU A 215 -16.75 1.23 -8.69
N ARG A 216 -17.77 0.47 -9.13
CA ARG A 216 -18.92 0.12 -8.27
C ARG A 216 -18.50 -0.66 -7.03
N PHE A 217 -17.59 -1.62 -7.19
CA PHE A 217 -17.03 -2.35 -6.05
C PHE A 217 -16.27 -1.42 -5.10
N ILE A 218 -15.36 -0.59 -5.61
CA ILE A 218 -14.58 0.34 -4.78
C ILE A 218 -15.50 1.27 -3.98
N ARG A 219 -16.54 1.81 -4.63
CA ARG A 219 -17.52 2.72 -4.00
C ARG A 219 -18.35 2.07 -2.91
N SER A 220 -18.54 0.75 -2.93
CA SER A 220 -19.30 0.05 -1.89
C SER A 220 -18.48 -0.20 -0.61
N ILE A 221 -17.15 -0.05 -0.66
CA ILE A 221 -16.29 -0.29 0.49
C ILE A 221 -16.17 0.98 1.34
N ARG A 222 -16.90 1.03 2.46
CA ARG A 222 -16.81 2.11 3.45
C ARG A 222 -15.36 2.38 3.90
N GLY A 223 -14.95 3.65 3.87
CA GLY A 223 -13.59 4.05 4.29
C GLY A 223 -12.58 4.16 3.17
N VAL A 224 -12.92 3.72 1.94
CA VAL A 224 -12.19 4.15 0.75
C VAL A 224 -12.55 5.59 0.44
N LEU A 225 -11.54 6.42 0.23
CA LEU A 225 -11.65 7.86 0.00
C LEU A 225 -11.51 8.21 -1.48
N GLY A 226 -10.78 7.41 -2.24
CA GLY A 226 -10.59 7.64 -3.67
C GLY A 226 -9.77 6.53 -4.32
N VAL A 227 -9.70 6.59 -5.64
CA VAL A 227 -8.95 5.62 -6.46
C VAL A 227 -8.43 6.28 -7.73
N VAL A 228 -7.28 5.82 -8.20
CA VAL A 228 -6.72 6.09 -9.52
C VAL A 228 -6.47 4.74 -10.19
N ILE A 229 -6.99 4.56 -11.41
CA ILE A 229 -6.85 3.34 -12.19
C ILE A 229 -6.21 3.69 -13.53
N PHE A 230 -5.12 3.00 -13.85
CA PHE A 230 -4.47 3.03 -15.15
C PHE A 230 -4.68 1.72 -15.88
N ILE A 231 -5.15 1.83 -17.12
CA ILE A 231 -5.23 0.70 -18.05
C ILE A 231 -4.90 1.16 -19.48
N LYS A 232 -3.80 0.65 -20.01
CA LYS A 232 -3.19 1.06 -21.27
C LYS A 232 -2.97 2.58 -21.26
N ASN A 233 -3.55 3.30 -22.21
CA ASN A 233 -3.43 4.76 -22.32
C ASN A 233 -4.58 5.51 -21.62
N ASN A 234 -5.24 4.91 -20.63
CA ASN A 234 -6.44 5.48 -20.02
C ASN A 234 -6.26 5.62 -18.52
N LEU A 235 -6.74 6.74 -18.02
CA LEU A 235 -6.77 7.10 -16.62
C LEU A 235 -8.22 7.25 -16.18
N MET A 236 -8.60 6.60 -15.10
CA MET A 236 -9.86 6.84 -14.41
C MET A 236 -9.56 7.19 -12.96
N SER A 237 -10.22 8.21 -12.42
CA SER A 237 -10.13 8.55 -11.00
C SER A 237 -11.50 8.76 -10.39
N TRP A 238 -11.60 8.57 -9.08
CA TRP A 238 -12.81 8.85 -8.31
C TRP A 238 -12.46 9.23 -6.87
N GLY A 239 -13.32 10.06 -6.26
CA GLY A 239 -13.24 10.43 -4.85
C GLY A 239 -12.25 11.57 -4.60
N ARG A 240 -11.61 11.56 -3.43
CA ARG A 240 -10.67 12.60 -2.96
C ARG A 240 -9.30 12.49 -3.64
N VAL A 241 -9.29 12.52 -4.96
CA VAL A 241 -8.08 12.46 -5.79
C VAL A 241 -7.80 13.85 -6.33
N GLN A 242 -6.57 14.33 -6.11
CA GLN A 242 -6.08 15.57 -6.70
C GLN A 242 -4.81 15.27 -7.46
N LEU A 243 -4.90 15.36 -8.78
CA LEU A 243 -3.80 15.09 -9.69
C LEU A 243 -3.03 16.38 -9.95
N ASP A 244 -1.71 16.27 -9.88
CA ASP A 244 -0.77 17.28 -10.33
C ASP A 244 -0.05 16.71 -11.54
N ALA A 245 -0.35 17.25 -12.71
CA ALA A 245 0.38 16.98 -13.94
C ALA A 245 1.28 18.20 -14.18
N GLN A 246 2.57 18.08 -13.89
CA GLN A 246 3.51 19.12 -14.32
C GLN A 246 3.61 19.08 -15.84
N ASN A 247 3.25 20.19 -16.49
CA ASN A 247 3.75 20.55 -17.82
C ASN A 247 5.26 20.72 -17.74
#